data_AF-A0A962ZPG0-F1
#
_entry.id   AF-A0A962ZPG0-F1
#
_cell.length_a   1.000
_cell.length_b   1.000
_cell.length_c   1.000
_cell.angle_alpha   90.00
_cell.angle_beta   90.00
_cell.angle_gamma   90.00
#
_symmetry.space_group_name_H-M   'P 1'
#
loop_
_entity.id
_entity.type
_entity.pdbx_description
1 polymer ?
#
loop_
_entity_poly.entity_id
_entity_poly.type
_entity_poly.pdbx_seq_one_letter_code
_entity_poly.pdbx_strand_id
1 'polypeptide(L)'
;MRIMQTLLTILLLSTTTLSVAQSVDIDDPRANLQAIRMGLYPPDLIMRHQEALGISADQRKAMLKLVRQFQDDVAELQWDLQHEQQLMRADLARDSLDEAAVMPRVERVLQMESEFKLAHLKLLIAIKNTLTAEQIAMIKQRIRQRRS
;
A
#
# COMPACT_ATOMS: atom_id res chain seq x y z
N MET A 1 5.45 -57.54 -2.25
CA MET A 1 4.77 -57.71 -0.95
C MET A 1 5.78 -57.29 0.12
N ARG A 2 5.73 -56.12 0.74
CA ARG A 2 4.60 -55.40 1.36
C ARG A 2 4.65 -53.90 1.05
N ILE A 3 3.45 -53.37 0.87
CA ILE A 3 3.08 -51.97 0.71
C ILE A 3 2.89 -51.39 2.13
N MET A 4 3.05 -50.06 2.26
CA MET A 4 2.49 -49.20 3.33
C MET A 4 3.26 -49.11 4.67
N GLN A 5 3.88 -47.95 4.96
CA GLN A 5 3.37 -46.92 5.90
C GLN A 5 4.43 -45.85 6.24
N THR A 6 4.22 -44.69 5.62
CA THR A 6 4.57 -43.29 5.96
C THR A 6 5.13 -42.95 7.34
N LEU A 7 6.15 -42.08 7.36
CA LEU A 7 6.26 -40.83 8.16
C LEU A 7 7.26 -39.93 7.42
N LEU A 8 6.77 -39.05 6.55
CA LEU A 8 6.62 -37.62 6.83
C LEU A 8 7.95 -36.92 7.16
N THR A 9 8.65 -36.44 6.14
CA THR A 9 9.36 -35.16 6.22
C THR A 9 9.44 -34.59 4.81
N ILE A 10 8.62 -33.56 4.61
CA ILE A 10 8.52 -32.76 3.41
C ILE A 10 9.82 -31.95 3.32
N LEU A 11 10.73 -32.36 2.45
CA LEU A 11 11.89 -31.55 2.06
C LEU A 11 11.40 -30.51 1.05
N LEU A 12 10.81 -29.42 1.56
CA LEU A 12 10.48 -28.24 0.76
C LEU A 12 11.77 -27.43 0.55
N LEU A 13 12.61 -27.88 -0.39
CA LEU A 13 13.72 -27.08 -0.91
C LEU A 13 13.18 -26.16 -2.01
N SER A 14 12.42 -25.15 -1.62
CA SER A 14 12.22 -23.95 -2.44
C SER A 14 13.09 -22.84 -1.87
N THR A 15 14.35 -22.83 -2.30
CA THR A 15 15.19 -21.63 -2.28
C THR A 15 14.56 -20.60 -3.22
N THR A 16 13.67 -19.78 -2.72
CA THR A 16 13.31 -18.51 -3.37
C THR A 16 14.00 -17.39 -2.62
N THR A 17 15.24 -17.12 -3.00
CA THR A 17 15.76 -15.75 -2.93
C THR A 17 15.02 -14.94 -3.99
N LEU A 18 13.97 -14.23 -3.59
CA LEU A 18 13.45 -13.09 -4.33
C LEU A 18 13.17 -11.99 -3.30
N SER A 19 14.18 -11.21 -2.96
CA SER A 19 13.96 -9.83 -2.53
C SER A 19 13.43 -9.08 -3.74
N VAL A 20 12.15 -9.24 -4.04
CA VAL A 20 11.42 -8.17 -4.67
C VAL A 20 11.33 -7.11 -3.59
N ALA A 21 12.07 -6.01 -3.81
CA ALA A 21 11.90 -4.76 -3.08
C ALA A 21 10.41 -4.61 -2.77
N GLN A 22 10.04 -4.58 -1.50
CA GLN A 22 8.67 -4.31 -1.10
C GLN A 22 8.40 -2.86 -1.52
N SER A 23 8.06 -2.64 -2.79
CA SER A 23 7.48 -1.38 -3.26
C SER A 23 6.32 -1.12 -2.31
N VAL A 24 6.27 0.06 -1.72
CA VAL A 24 5.09 0.48 -0.97
C VAL A 24 3.99 0.58 -2.01
N ASP A 25 3.26 -0.52 -2.17
CA ASP A 25 2.34 -0.72 -3.26
C ASP A 25 1.20 0.29 -3.09
N ILE A 26 0.95 1.07 -4.13
CA ILE A 26 -0.20 2.00 -4.18
C ILE A 26 -1.50 1.21 -3.97
N ASP A 27 -1.47 -0.10 -4.28
CA ASP A 27 -2.56 -1.05 -4.08
C ASP A 27 -2.41 -1.92 -2.81
N ASP A 28 -1.76 -1.47 -1.74
CA ASP A 28 -1.76 -2.20 -0.45
C ASP A 28 -3.21 -2.44 0.05
N PRO A 29 -3.68 -3.70 0.14
CA PRO A 29 -5.03 -4.02 0.58
C PRO A 29 -5.37 -3.51 1.99
N ARG A 30 -4.37 -3.43 2.89
CA ARG A 30 -4.58 -2.95 4.27
C ARG A 30 -4.77 -1.44 4.29
N ALA A 31 -3.90 -0.69 3.62
CA ALA A 31 -4.03 0.74 3.43
C ALA A 31 -5.37 1.10 2.77
N ASN A 32 -5.77 0.35 1.73
CA ASN A 32 -7.04 0.53 1.03
C ASN A 32 -8.26 0.33 1.95
N LEU A 33 -8.24 -0.71 2.80
CA LEU A 33 -9.31 -0.91 3.78
C LEU A 33 -9.40 0.23 4.80
N GLN A 34 -8.25 0.75 5.26
CA GLN A 34 -8.21 1.89 6.17
C GLN A 34 -8.74 3.16 5.51
N ALA A 35 -8.32 3.46 4.28
CA ALA A 35 -8.82 4.58 3.48
C ALA A 35 -10.36 4.53 3.36
N ILE A 36 -10.92 3.37 3.01
CA ILE A 36 -12.36 3.17 2.90
C ILE A 36 -13.06 3.44 4.24
N ARG A 37 -12.49 3.01 5.36
CA ARG A 37 -13.05 3.29 6.70
C ARG A 37 -13.04 4.78 7.03
N MET A 38 -12.07 5.54 6.51
CA MET A 38 -12.01 7.01 6.62
C MET A 38 -12.92 7.73 5.60
N GLY A 39 -13.67 6.99 4.77
CA GLY A 39 -14.51 7.57 3.73
C GLY A 39 -13.72 8.19 2.56
N LEU A 40 -12.53 7.65 2.30
CA LEU A 40 -11.69 7.90 1.15
C LEU A 40 -11.76 6.69 0.19
N TYR A 41 -11.53 6.93 -1.09
CA TYR A 41 -11.78 5.91 -2.13
C TYR A 41 -10.53 5.73 -3.00
N PRO A 42 -9.89 4.56 -2.94
CA PRO A 42 -8.75 4.22 -3.78
C PRO A 42 -9.05 4.32 -5.30
N PRO A 43 -8.08 4.71 -6.13
CA PRO A 43 -8.28 4.86 -7.57
C PRO A 43 -8.73 3.55 -8.24
N ASP A 44 -8.15 2.42 -7.87
CA ASP A 44 -8.48 1.08 -8.38
C ASP A 44 -9.95 0.71 -8.11
N LEU A 45 -10.48 1.06 -6.94
CA LEU A 45 -11.89 0.86 -6.60
C LEU A 45 -12.81 1.67 -7.53
N ILE A 46 -12.46 2.92 -7.81
CA ILE A 46 -13.26 3.79 -8.69
C ILE A 46 -13.17 3.29 -10.14
N MET A 47 -11.96 3.00 -10.62
CA MET A 47 -11.71 2.62 -12.02
C MET A 47 -12.34 1.28 -12.39
N ARG A 48 -12.32 0.30 -11.48
CA ARG A 48 -13.03 -0.99 -11.66
C ARG A 48 -14.55 -0.83 -11.79
N HIS A 49 -15.11 0.27 -11.31
CA HIS A 49 -16.54 0.54 -11.35
C HIS A 49 -16.88 1.79 -12.18
N GLN A 50 -15.96 2.27 -13.03
CA GLN A 50 -16.07 3.57 -13.68
C GLN A 50 -17.34 3.73 -14.52
N GLU A 51 -17.76 2.69 -15.24
CA GLU A 51 -18.97 2.69 -16.07
C GLU A 51 -20.22 2.83 -15.19
N ALA A 52 -20.33 1.98 -14.17
CA ALA A 52 -21.44 2.01 -13.24
C ALA A 52 -21.50 3.30 -12.43
N LEU A 53 -20.35 3.92 -12.15
CA LEU A 53 -20.20 5.22 -11.49
C LEU A 53 -20.45 6.42 -12.41
N GLY A 54 -20.62 6.21 -13.72
CA GLY A 54 -20.79 7.30 -14.68
C GLY A 54 -19.58 8.25 -14.65
N ILE A 55 -18.37 7.74 -14.47
CA ILE A 55 -17.15 8.55 -14.43
C ILE A 55 -16.94 9.16 -15.83
N SER A 56 -16.92 10.50 -15.90
CA SER A 56 -16.69 11.19 -17.16
C SER A 56 -15.25 11.04 -17.64
N ALA A 57 -15.02 11.28 -18.94
CA ALA A 57 -13.67 11.28 -19.51
C ALA A 57 -12.75 12.30 -18.82
N ASP A 58 -13.30 13.47 -18.43
CA ASP A 58 -12.56 14.52 -17.73
C ASP A 58 -12.22 14.10 -16.29
N GLN A 59 -13.16 13.50 -15.56
CA GLN A 59 -12.91 12.95 -14.22
C GLN A 59 -11.81 11.88 -14.27
N ARG A 60 -11.89 10.96 -15.25
CA ARG A 60 -10.87 9.93 -15.49
C ARG A 60 -9.50 10.55 -15.75
N LYS A 61 -9.42 11.55 -16.63
CA LYS A 61 -8.18 12.25 -16.95
C LYS A 61 -7.60 12.97 -15.73
N ALA A 62 -8.44 13.62 -14.93
CA ALA A 62 -8.03 14.29 -13.70
C ALA A 62 -7.47 13.30 -12.67
N MET A 63 -8.15 12.18 -12.43
CA MET A 63 -7.68 11.14 -11.52
C MET A 63 -6.35 10.53 -11.97
N LEU A 64 -6.18 10.22 -13.27
CA LEU A 64 -4.91 9.71 -13.79
C LEU A 64 -3.77 10.71 -13.63
N LYS A 65 -4.04 12.02 -13.78
CA LYS A 65 -3.03 13.06 -13.52
C LYS A 65 -2.62 13.07 -12.05
N LEU A 66 -3.57 12.98 -11.13
CA LEU A 66 -3.29 12.94 -9.69
C LEU A 66 -2.45 11.71 -9.30
N VAL A 67 -2.78 10.54 -9.84
CA VAL A 67 -2.01 9.30 -9.60
C VAL A 67 -0.58 9.44 -10.10
N ARG A 68 -0.38 9.99 -11.31
CA ARG A 68 0.97 10.21 -11.85
C ARG A 68 1.77 11.21 -11.01
N GLN A 69 1.16 12.33 -10.63
CA GLN A 69 1.82 13.31 -9.76
C GLN A 69 2.25 12.66 -8.44
N PHE A 70 1.36 11.89 -7.82
CA PHE A 70 1.71 11.15 -6.60
C PHE A 70 2.88 10.20 -6.83
N GLN A 71 2.85 9.40 -7.90
CA GLN A 71 3.94 8.48 -8.25
C GLN A 71 5.28 9.21 -8.40
N ASP A 72 5.28 10.35 -9.09
CA ASP A 72 6.47 11.19 -9.25
C ASP A 72 6.95 11.74 -7.89
N ASP A 73 6.03 12.26 -7.06
CA ASP A 73 6.33 12.87 -5.76
C ASP A 73 6.92 11.86 -4.75
N VAL A 74 6.53 10.58 -4.82
CA VAL A 74 6.96 9.56 -3.84
C VAL A 74 8.01 8.60 -4.38
N ALA A 75 8.45 8.72 -5.63
CA ALA A 75 9.38 7.78 -6.24
C ALA A 75 10.70 7.70 -5.46
N GLU A 76 11.37 8.84 -5.25
CA GLU A 76 12.62 8.93 -4.49
C GLU A 76 12.43 8.52 -3.03
N LEU A 77 11.37 9.02 -2.39
CA LEU A 77 11.03 8.68 -1.00
C LEU A 77 10.90 7.17 -0.77
N GLN A 78 10.32 6.42 -1.73
CA GLN A 78 10.21 4.96 -1.63
C GLN A 78 11.57 4.26 -1.68
N TRP A 79 12.47 4.68 -2.57
CA TRP A 79 13.81 4.12 -2.68
C TRP A 79 14.61 4.36 -1.39
N ASP A 80 14.58 5.60 -0.89
CA ASP A 80 15.31 5.95 0.32
C ASP A 80 14.73 5.24 1.54
N LEU A 81 13.40 5.13 1.65
CA LEU A 81 12.75 4.42 2.74
C LEU A 81 13.14 2.95 2.77
N GLN A 82 13.21 2.28 1.62
CA GLN A 82 13.66 0.90 1.53
C GLN A 82 15.11 0.74 2.00
N HIS A 83 15.99 1.66 1.60
CA HIS A 83 17.38 1.67 2.01
C HIS A 83 17.52 1.85 3.53
N GLU A 84 16.86 2.85 4.09
CA GLU A 84 16.93 3.14 5.53
C GLU A 84 16.29 2.03 6.37
N GLN A 85 15.20 1.41 5.89
CA GLN A 85 14.63 0.23 6.54
C GLN A 85 15.59 -0.97 6.55
N GLN A 86 16.36 -1.19 5.48
CA GLN A 86 17.35 -2.27 5.45
C GLN A 86 18.46 -2.03 6.48
N LEU A 87 18.97 -0.79 6.55
CA LEU A 87 19.97 -0.42 7.55
C LEU A 87 19.42 -0.55 8.97
N MET A 88 18.18 -0.11 9.21
CA MET A 88 17.52 -0.24 10.51
C MET A 88 17.35 -1.70 10.92
N ARG A 89 16.96 -2.59 9.99
CA ARG A 89 16.89 -4.03 10.28
C ARG A 89 18.26 -4.61 10.65
N ALA A 90 19.33 -4.17 9.98
CA ALA A 90 20.69 -4.62 10.28
C ALA A 90 21.15 -4.13 11.67
N ASP A 91 20.86 -2.89 12.02
CA ASP A 91 21.17 -2.32 13.34
C ASP A 91 20.42 -3.07 14.46
N LEU A 92 19.12 -3.33 14.26
CA LEU A 92 18.26 -4.02 15.23
C LEU A 92 18.53 -5.53 15.34
N ALA A 93 19.23 -6.14 14.39
CA ALA A 93 19.57 -7.57 14.40
C ALA A 93 20.81 -7.91 15.24
N ARG A 94 21.49 -6.91 15.82
CA ARG A 94 22.70 -7.12 16.64
C ARG A 94 22.33 -7.62 18.04
N ASP A 95 23.11 -8.57 18.57
CA ASP A 95 22.90 -9.15 19.92
C ASP A 95 23.00 -8.11 21.05
N SER A 96 23.79 -7.06 20.85
CA SER A 96 23.90 -5.91 21.74
C SER A 96 23.62 -4.63 20.95
N LEU A 97 22.60 -3.90 21.39
CA LEU A 97 22.11 -2.67 20.75
C LEU A 97 22.58 -1.45 21.57
N ASP A 98 23.26 -0.50 20.93
CA ASP A 98 23.40 0.85 21.47
C ASP A 98 22.18 1.67 21.03
N GLU A 99 21.24 1.84 21.95
CA GLU A 99 19.99 2.56 21.68
C GLU A 99 20.25 3.99 21.18
N ALA A 100 21.20 4.70 21.79
CA ALA A 100 21.50 6.08 21.42
C ALA A 100 22.03 6.20 19.98
N ALA A 101 22.72 5.17 19.50
CA ALA A 101 23.24 5.12 18.14
C ALA A 101 22.18 4.73 17.09
N VAL A 102 21.17 3.92 17.47
CA VAL A 102 20.17 3.37 16.53
C VAL A 102 18.91 4.24 16.43
N MET A 103 18.53 4.91 17.52
CA MET A 103 17.30 5.71 17.56
C MET A 103 17.18 6.77 16.46
N PRO A 104 18.24 7.51 16.07
CA PRO A 104 18.15 8.47 14.96
C PRO A 104 17.72 7.83 13.63
N ARG A 105 18.09 6.58 13.38
CA ARG A 105 17.67 5.86 12.18
C ARG A 105 16.21 5.43 12.27
N VAL A 106 15.77 4.95 13.44
CA VAL A 106 14.36 4.60 13.67
C VAL A 106 13.47 5.81 13.43
N GLU A 107 13.83 6.98 14.00
CA GLU A 107 13.10 8.23 13.81
C GLU A 107 13.03 8.64 12.33
N ARG A 108 14.14 8.53 11.59
CA ARG A 108 14.18 8.80 10.15
C ARG A 108 13.22 7.90 9.36
N VAL A 109 13.25 6.59 9.60
CA VAL A 109 12.33 5.64 8.94
C VAL A 109 10.87 6.01 9.24
N LEU A 110 10.53 6.29 10.49
CA LEU A 110 9.17 6.67 10.89
C LEU A 110 8.73 7.99 10.25
N GLN A 111 9.63 8.97 10.14
CA GLN A 111 9.36 10.22 9.46
C GLN A 111 9.03 9.98 7.98
N MET A 112 9.86 9.23 7.26
CA MET A 112 9.66 8.93 5.84
C MET A 112 8.37 8.14 5.58
N GLU A 113 8.02 7.19 6.46
CA GLU A 113 6.73 6.52 6.40
C GLU A 113 5.56 7.48 6.59
N SER A 114 5.69 8.46 7.50
CA SER A 114 4.68 9.48 7.74
C SER A 114 4.50 10.39 6.51
N GLU A 115 5.61 10.81 5.89
CA GLU A 115 5.62 11.60 4.66
C GLU A 115 4.92 10.87 3.51
N PHE A 116 5.21 9.57 3.34
CA PHE A 116 4.54 8.74 2.33
C PHE A 116 3.03 8.63 2.61
N LYS A 117 2.64 8.32 3.85
CA LYS A 117 1.23 8.22 4.26
C LYS A 117 0.49 9.54 4.02
N LEU A 118 1.14 10.67 4.32
CA LEU A 118 0.60 12.00 4.07
C LEU A 118 0.38 12.25 2.57
N ALA A 119 1.35 11.92 1.73
CA ALA A 119 1.23 12.03 0.27
C ALA A 119 0.08 11.18 -0.26
N HIS A 120 -0.05 9.94 0.23
CA HIS A 120 -1.14 9.05 -0.17
C HIS A 120 -2.52 9.60 0.27
N LEU A 121 -2.64 10.11 1.50
CA LEU A 121 -3.89 10.74 1.95
C LEU A 121 -4.25 11.98 1.12
N LYS A 122 -3.27 12.81 0.75
CA LYS A 122 -3.47 13.95 -0.16
C LYS A 122 -4.02 13.50 -1.51
N LEU A 123 -3.46 12.44 -2.10
CA LEU A 123 -3.96 11.83 -3.34
C LEU A 123 -5.44 11.43 -3.20
N LEU A 124 -5.78 10.67 -2.16
CA LEU A 124 -7.13 10.15 -1.98
C LEU A 124 -8.17 11.25 -1.72
N ILE A 125 -7.79 12.30 -1.00
CA ILE A 125 -8.62 13.49 -0.79
C ILE A 125 -8.84 14.20 -2.13
N ALA A 126 -7.79 14.41 -2.91
CA ALA A 126 -7.90 15.04 -4.22
C ALA A 126 -8.79 14.24 -5.17
N ILE A 127 -8.65 12.91 -5.20
CA ILE A 127 -9.53 12.02 -5.97
C ILE A 127 -10.98 12.13 -5.53
N LYS A 128 -11.24 12.10 -4.22
CA LYS A 128 -12.61 12.25 -3.69
C LYS A 128 -13.25 13.56 -4.13
N ASN A 129 -12.47 14.64 -4.21
CA ASN A 129 -12.95 15.95 -4.66
C ASN A 129 -13.26 16.00 -6.17
N THR A 130 -12.86 14.99 -6.95
CA THR A 130 -13.28 14.86 -8.36
C THR A 130 -14.66 14.22 -8.52
N LEU A 131 -15.21 13.62 -7.47
CA LEU A 131 -16.46 12.85 -7.51
C LEU A 131 -17.67 13.71 -7.11
N THR A 132 -18.83 13.42 -7.70
CA THR A 132 -20.10 14.04 -7.26
C THR A 132 -20.66 13.39 -5.99
N ALA A 133 -21.61 14.05 -5.34
CA ALA A 133 -22.28 13.51 -4.16
C ALA A 133 -23.01 12.19 -4.46
N GLU A 134 -23.63 12.08 -5.63
CA GLU A 134 -24.34 10.89 -6.12
C GLU A 134 -23.36 9.73 -6.35
N GLN A 135 -22.22 10.01 -6.98
CA GLN A 135 -21.16 9.01 -7.18
C GLN A 135 -20.65 8.48 -5.84
N ILE A 136 -20.41 9.37 -4.87
CA ILE A 136 -19.99 8.99 -3.51
C ILE A 136 -21.05 8.13 -2.81
N ALA A 137 -22.34 8.49 -2.93
CA ALA A 137 -23.42 7.71 -2.36
C ALA A 137 -23.48 6.29 -2.94
N MET A 138 -23.33 6.17 -4.26
CA MET A 138 -23.32 4.87 -4.94
C MET A 138 -22.10 4.01 -4.57
N ILE A 139 -20.92 4.61 -4.41
CA ILE A 139 -19.74 3.90 -3.90
C ILE A 139 -20.01 3.34 -2.51
N LYS A 140 -20.55 4.16 -1.59
CA LYS A 140 -20.89 3.73 -0.23
C LYS A 140 -21.90 2.59 -0.22
N GLN A 141 -22.93 2.66 -1.07
CA GLN A 141 -23.92 1.59 -1.20
C GLN A 141 -23.28 0.27 -1.65
N ARG A 142 -22.45 0.31 -2.69
CA ARG A 142 -21.76 -0.88 -3.21
C ARG A 142 -20.81 -1.50 -2.19
N ILE A 143 -20.08 -0.68 -1.42
CA ILE A 143 -19.21 -1.16 -0.34
C ILE A 143 -20.01 -1.88 0.75
N ARG A 144 -21.20 -1.38 1.09
CA ARG A 144 -22.09 -2.04 2.07
C ARG A 144 -22.60 -3.39 1.54
N GLN A 145 -23.03 -3.45 0.29
CA GLN A 145 -23.55 -4.68 -0.33
C GLN A 145 -22.52 -5.81 -0.42
N ARG A 146 -21.22 -5.51 -0.55
CA ARG A 146 -20.17 -6.54 -0.50
C ARG A 146 -19.82 -7.04 0.90
N ARG A 147 -20.26 -6.34 1.95
CA ARG A 147 -19.96 -6.69 3.34
C ARG A 147 -21.09 -7.49 4.02
N SER A 148 -22.28 -7.53 3.41
CA SER A 148 -23.42 -8.37 3.80
C SER A 148 -23.34 -9.73 3.09
#